data_AF-A0A8X6YN64-F1
#
_entry.id   AF-A0A8X6YN64-F1
#
_cell.length_a   1.000
_cell.length_b   1.000
_cell.length_c   1.000
_cell.angle_alpha   90.00
_cell.angle_beta   90.00
_cell.angle_gamma   90.00
#
_symmetry.space_group_name_H-M   'P 1'
#
loop_
_entity.id
_entity.type
_entity.pdbx_description
1 polymer ?
#
loop_
_entity_poly.entity_id
_entity_poly.type
_entity_poly.pdbx_seq_one_letter_code
_entity_poly.pdbx_strand_id
1 'polypeptide(L)'
;MNERPLENENPSVQIRLDDKVNDASNCCVVQFVPTIPQCSMATLIGLAIKVQLLRLLPARFKIDVCVVPGTHNSCDAINKQLADKERITAALENVYLHEVINDCLLYPQAQTLPGFVEEALKKTDKLENPKVIYIQYSRQHIENYRRWRDIIYEDEKKWKSSLVYYI
;
A
#
# COMPACT_ATOMS: atom_id res chain seq x y z
N MET A 1 25.99 -37.36 4.54
CA MET A 1 25.09 -36.31 5.05
C MET A 1 25.42 -35.03 4.31
N ASN A 2 24.72 -34.75 3.21
CA ASN A 2 24.77 -33.45 2.55
C ASN A 2 23.36 -32.90 2.64
N GLU A 3 23.13 -32.02 3.61
CA GLU A 3 21.91 -31.24 3.69
C GLU A 3 21.90 -30.28 2.48
N ARG A 4 20.90 -30.44 1.63
CA ARG A 4 20.62 -29.51 0.54
C ARG A 4 20.18 -28.18 1.17
N PRO A 5 20.66 -27.02 0.70
CA PRO A 5 20.16 -25.74 1.18
C PRO A 5 18.68 -25.65 0.84
N LEU A 6 17.87 -25.19 1.81
CA LEU A 6 16.49 -24.80 1.58
C LEU A 6 16.49 -23.58 0.63
N GLU A 7 16.50 -23.84 -0.68
CA GLU A 7 16.05 -22.87 -1.68
C GLU A 7 14.56 -22.63 -1.42
N ASN A 8 14.24 -21.58 -0.67
CA ASN A 8 12.87 -21.11 -0.54
C ASN A 8 12.36 -20.77 -1.94
N GLU A 9 11.45 -21.60 -2.48
CA GLU A 9 10.99 -21.55 -3.87
C GLU A 9 10.27 -20.27 -4.29
N ASN A 10 10.11 -19.26 -3.43
CA ASN A 10 9.77 -17.90 -3.82
C ASN A 10 10.29 -16.92 -2.76
N PRO A 11 11.23 -16.01 -3.08
CA PRO A 11 11.70 -15.05 -2.08
C PRO A 11 10.58 -14.04 -1.80
N SER A 12 9.99 -14.12 -0.62
CA SER A 12 8.94 -13.22 -0.15
C SER A 12 9.51 -12.17 0.81
N VAL A 13 8.95 -10.96 0.76
CA VAL A 13 9.26 -9.92 1.75
C VAL A 13 8.69 -10.36 3.09
N GLN A 14 9.53 -10.40 4.14
CA GLN A 14 9.05 -10.68 5.49
C GLN A 14 8.78 -9.37 6.21
N ILE A 15 7.52 -9.16 6.62
CA ILE A 15 7.13 -7.99 7.41
C ILE A 15 7.06 -8.42 8.87
N ARG A 16 7.81 -7.73 9.73
CA ARG A 16 7.77 -7.87 11.18
C ARG A 16 7.09 -6.65 11.76
N LEU A 17 5.93 -6.87 12.37
CA LEU A 17 5.32 -5.89 13.24
C LEU A 17 6.03 -6.04 14.58
N ASP A 18 6.89 -5.08 14.91
CA ASP A 18 7.40 -5.02 16.28
C ASP A 18 6.21 -4.76 17.21
N ASP A 19 6.28 -5.23 18.46
CA ASP A 19 5.30 -5.03 19.53
C ASP A 19 5.12 -3.54 19.96
N LYS A 20 5.50 -2.60 19.08
CA LYS A 20 5.45 -1.15 19.25
C LYS A 20 4.31 -0.50 18.47
N VAL A 21 3.25 -1.24 18.16
CA VAL A 21 1.97 -0.59 17.83
C VAL A 21 1.32 -0.22 19.16
N ASN A 22 1.61 1.00 19.63
CA ASN A 22 1.12 1.49 20.90
C ASN A 22 0.16 2.66 20.65
N ASP A 23 -1.13 2.38 20.88
CA ASP A 23 -2.21 3.35 20.73
C ASP A 23 -2.07 4.50 21.73
N ALA A 24 -1.65 4.22 22.97
CA ALA A 24 -1.46 5.24 24.00
C ALA A 24 -0.31 6.22 23.65
N SER A 25 0.76 5.73 23.01
CA SER A 25 1.86 6.57 22.54
C SER A 25 1.69 7.08 21.11
N ASN A 26 0.55 6.79 20.46
CA ASN A 26 0.28 7.09 19.06
C ASN A 26 1.45 6.73 18.14
N CYS A 27 2.04 5.55 18.28
CA CYS A 27 3.20 5.14 17.51
C CYS A 27 3.00 3.78 16.86
N CYS A 28 3.44 3.64 15.61
CA CYS A 28 3.46 2.40 14.87
C CYS A 28 4.84 2.27 14.22
N VAL A 29 5.58 1.22 14.60
CA VAL A 29 6.89 0.91 14.03
C VAL A 29 6.80 -0.41 13.29
N VAL A 30 7.20 -0.42 12.02
CA VAL A 30 7.21 -1.62 11.18
C VAL A 30 8.62 -1.87 10.68
N GLN A 31 9.08 -3.10 10.83
CA GLN A 31 10.32 -3.56 10.25
C GLN A 31 10.05 -4.53 9.11
N PHE A 32 10.86 -4.48 8.05
CA PHE A 32 10.76 -5.46 6.97
C PHE A 32 12.13 -5.96 6.52
N VAL A 33 12.13 -7.19 6.02
CA VAL A 33 13.30 -7.87 5.45
C VAL A 33 13.06 -7.97 3.94
N PRO A 34 13.89 -7.29 3.12
CA PRO A 34 13.85 -7.43 1.66
C PRO A 34 14.12 -8.88 1.25
N THR A 35 13.70 -9.23 0.04
CA THR A 35 13.88 -10.57 -0.53
C THR A 35 15.34 -11.00 -0.62
N ILE A 36 16.23 -10.05 -0.94
CA ILE A 36 17.68 -10.25 -1.05
C ILE A 36 18.45 -9.01 -0.54
N PRO A 37 19.73 -9.16 -0.12
CA PRO A 37 20.52 -8.06 0.46
C PRO A 37 20.86 -6.91 -0.51
N GLN A 38 20.70 -7.10 -1.82
CA GLN A 38 20.96 -6.10 -2.88
C GLN A 38 19.68 -5.68 -3.61
N CYS A 39 18.52 -5.84 -2.98
CA CYS A 39 17.23 -5.56 -3.61
C CYS A 39 17.10 -4.07 -3.98
N SER A 40 17.08 -3.77 -5.28
CA SER A 40 16.86 -2.40 -5.79
C SER A 40 15.48 -1.83 -5.42
N MET A 41 14.53 -2.70 -5.09
CA MET A 41 13.14 -2.34 -4.74
C MET A 41 12.91 -2.16 -3.23
N ALA A 42 13.94 -2.28 -2.39
CA ALA A 42 13.78 -2.18 -0.93
C ALA A 42 13.17 -0.83 -0.50
N THR A 43 13.58 0.28 -1.11
CA THR A 43 12.98 1.61 -0.86
C THR A 43 11.50 1.64 -1.28
N LEU A 44 11.16 1.07 -2.43
CA LEU A 44 9.78 1.04 -2.94
C LEU A 44 8.87 0.23 -2.01
N ILE A 45 9.35 -0.92 -1.54
CA ILE A 45 8.64 -1.76 -0.56
C ILE A 45 8.37 -0.95 0.72
N GLY A 46 9.39 -0.27 1.26
CA GLY A 46 9.24 0.57 2.45
C GLY A 46 8.24 1.72 2.26
N LEU A 47 8.26 2.37 1.09
CA LEU A 47 7.30 3.40 0.73
C LEU A 47 5.87 2.86 0.66
N ALA A 48 5.67 1.70 0.01
CA ALA A 48 4.34 1.08 -0.09
C ALA A 48 3.76 0.72 1.29
N ILE A 49 4.57 0.15 2.18
CA ILE A 49 4.17 -0.12 3.57
C ILE A 49 3.79 1.18 4.28
N LYS A 50 4.62 2.22 4.18
CA LYS A 50 4.37 3.50 4.86
C LYS A 50 3.10 4.18 4.36
N VAL A 51 2.87 4.21 3.05
CA VAL A 51 1.65 4.74 2.45
C VAL A 51 0.42 3.96 2.90
N GLN A 52 0.49 2.63 2.91
CA GLN A 52 -0.63 1.82 3.37
C GLN A 52 -0.98 2.11 4.83
N LEU A 53 0.03 2.23 5.70
CA LEU A 53 -0.18 2.58 7.11
C LEU A 53 -0.75 3.99 7.27
N LEU A 54 -0.27 4.97 6.48
CA LEU A 54 -0.82 6.34 6.48
C LEU A 54 -2.30 6.38 6.08
N ARG A 55 -2.73 5.48 5.19
CA ARG A 55 -4.13 5.38 4.76
C ARG A 55 -5.01 4.62 5.75
N LEU A 56 -4.44 3.69 6.52
CA LEU A 56 -5.19 2.82 7.44
C LEU A 56 -5.25 3.38 8.87
N LEU A 57 -4.20 4.05 9.33
CA LEU A 57 -4.11 4.54 10.70
C LEU A 57 -4.63 5.98 10.83
N PRO A 58 -5.25 6.34 11.95
CA PRO A 58 -5.62 7.73 12.23
C PRO A 58 -4.39 8.65 12.20
N ALA A 59 -4.56 9.89 11.71
CA ALA A 59 -3.47 10.86 11.54
C ALA A 59 -2.67 11.20 12.81
N ARG A 60 -3.19 10.84 14.00
CA ARG A 60 -2.46 10.98 15.28
C ARG A 60 -1.22 10.08 15.36
N PHE A 61 -1.18 8.97 14.61
CA PHE A 61 -0.10 7.99 14.70
C PHE A 61 1.18 8.48 14.01
N LYS A 62 2.30 8.44 14.73
CA LYS A 62 3.64 8.51 14.17
C LYS A 62 4.03 7.14 13.62
N ILE A 63 4.11 7.07 12.29
CA ILE A 63 4.47 5.85 11.54
C ILE A 63 5.97 5.88 11.22
N ASP A 64 6.67 4.82 11.63
CA ASP A 64 8.06 4.57 11.28
C ASP A 64 8.19 3.22 10.57
N VAL A 65 8.96 3.20 9.47
CA VAL A 65 9.14 2.00 8.64
C VAL A 65 10.63 1.86 8.34
N CYS A 66 11.19 0.71 8.69
CA CYS A 66 12.63 0.47 8.59
C CYS A 66 12.93 -0.91 8.00
N VAL A 67 14.03 -1.01 7.27
CA VAL A 67 14.67 -2.29 6.95
C VAL A 67 15.36 -2.82 8.21
N VAL A 68 15.23 -4.13 8.46
CA VAL A 68 15.92 -4.78 9.57
C VAL A 68 17.45 -4.61 9.42
N PRO A 69 18.18 -4.16 10.45
CA PRO A 69 19.63 -4.06 10.40
C PRO A 69 20.29 -5.38 9.99
N GLY A 70 21.29 -5.30 9.10
CA GLY A 70 22.02 -6.48 8.61
C GLY A 70 21.33 -7.26 7.48
N THR A 71 20.11 -6.90 7.06
CA THR A 71 19.40 -7.63 5.99
C THR A 71 19.49 -6.99 4.61
N HIS A 72 20.13 -5.83 4.48
CA HIS A 72 20.34 -5.14 3.21
C HIS A 72 21.64 -4.33 3.23
N ASN A 73 22.38 -4.32 2.12
CA ASN A 73 23.70 -3.69 2.03
C ASN A 73 23.65 -2.17 2.24
N SER A 74 22.54 -1.54 1.85
CA SER A 74 22.29 -0.10 1.98
C SER A 74 21.26 0.24 3.06
N CYS A 75 21.14 -0.61 4.10
CA CYS A 75 20.11 -0.48 5.15
C CYS A 75 20.02 0.95 5.73
N ASP A 76 21.14 1.53 6.14
CA ASP A 76 21.16 2.87 6.75
C ASP A 76 20.70 3.97 5.78
N ALA A 77 21.11 3.87 4.51
CA ALA A 77 20.70 4.83 3.49
C ALA A 77 19.19 4.74 3.21
N ILE A 78 18.64 3.53 3.14
CA ILE A 78 17.21 3.31 2.94
C ILE A 78 16.42 3.81 4.16
N ASN A 79 16.85 3.48 5.37
CA ASN A 79 16.17 3.92 6.60
C ASN A 79 16.19 5.45 6.73
N LYS A 80 17.28 6.11 6.37
CA LYS A 80 17.33 7.58 6.30
C LYS A 80 16.33 8.15 5.28
N GLN A 81 16.21 7.52 4.10
CA GLN A 81 15.23 7.94 3.09
C GLN A 81 13.79 7.74 3.58
N LEU A 82 13.50 6.62 4.24
CA LEU A 82 12.16 6.33 4.78
C LEU A 82 11.81 7.18 6.00
N ALA A 83 12.78 7.72 6.73
CA ALA A 83 12.54 8.62 7.86
C ALA A 83 12.27 10.07 7.42
N ASP A 84 12.75 10.47 6.24
CA ASP A 84 12.61 11.81 5.69
C ASP A 84 11.18 12.06 5.17
N LYS A 85 10.42 12.87 5.92
CA LYS A 85 9.02 13.18 5.60
C LYS A 85 8.90 14.00 4.32
N GLU A 86 9.75 15.01 4.13
CA GLU A 86 9.67 15.89 2.95
C GLU A 86 9.98 15.10 1.69
N ARG A 87 10.96 14.20 1.76
CA ARG A 87 11.30 13.32 0.64
C ARG A 87 10.19 12.34 0.31
N ILE A 88 9.49 11.80 1.31
CA ILE A 88 8.34 10.92 1.09
C ILE A 88 7.19 11.70 0.46
N THR A 89 6.87 12.88 0.99
CA THR A 89 5.84 13.76 0.44
C THR A 89 6.10 14.06 -1.03
N ALA A 90 7.32 14.49 -1.37
CA ALA A 90 7.71 14.77 -2.75
C ALA A 90 7.63 13.52 -3.66
N ALA A 91 7.98 12.34 -3.14
CA ALA A 91 7.82 11.09 -3.88
C ALA A 91 6.36 10.71 -4.14
N LEU A 92 5.44 11.06 -3.23
CA LEU A 92 4.00 10.78 -3.38
C LEU A 92 3.28 11.80 -4.26
N GLU A 93 3.81 13.02 -4.40
CA GLU A 93 3.35 14.00 -5.38
C GLU A 93 3.74 13.63 -6.81
N ASN A 94 4.76 12.78 -6.98
CA ASN A 94 5.13 12.23 -8.28
C ASN A 94 4.09 11.19 -8.73
N VAL A 95 3.33 11.54 -9.77
CA VAL A 95 2.26 10.72 -10.34
C VAL A 95 2.72 9.29 -10.64
N TYR A 96 3.90 9.13 -11.25
CA TYR A 96 4.43 7.82 -11.63
C TYR A 96 4.76 6.95 -10.41
N LEU A 97 5.47 7.51 -9.42
CA LEU A 97 5.79 6.77 -8.19
C LEU A 97 4.53 6.41 -7.41
N HIS A 98 3.56 7.32 -7.36
CA HIS A 98 2.28 7.09 -6.72
C HIS A 98 1.49 5.94 -7.39
N GLU A 99 1.47 5.87 -8.73
CA GLU A 99 0.86 4.76 -9.47
C GLU A 99 1.53 3.43 -9.16
N VAL A 100 2.87 3.35 -9.26
CA VAL A 100 3.62 2.13 -8.93
C VAL A 100 3.37 1.68 -7.49
N ILE A 101 3.33 2.61 -6.53
CA ILE A 101 3.01 2.29 -5.14
C ILE A 101 1.58 1.76 -5.01
N ASN A 102 0.61 2.34 -5.72
CA ASN A 102 -0.77 1.85 -5.68
C ASN A 102 -0.89 0.44 -6.24
N ASP A 103 -0.19 0.12 -7.32
CA ASP A 103 -0.19 -1.22 -7.91
C ASP A 103 0.37 -2.25 -6.93
N CYS A 104 1.37 -1.88 -6.12
CA CYS A 104 1.92 -2.74 -5.06
C CYS A 104 0.89 -3.08 -3.96
N LEU A 105 -0.21 -2.30 -3.85
CA LEU A 105 -1.24 -2.47 -2.82
C LEU A 105 -2.50 -3.20 -3.34
N LEU A 106 -2.53 -3.54 -4.63
CA LEU A 106 -3.61 -4.29 -5.24
C LEU A 106 -3.47 -5.80 -4.99
N TYR A 107 -4.61 -6.49 -4.88
CA TYR A 107 -4.69 -7.94 -4.91
C TYR A 107 -4.34 -8.46 -6.31
N PRO A 108 -3.78 -9.68 -6.43
CA PRO A 108 -3.49 -10.28 -7.73
C PRO A 108 -4.74 -10.72 -8.49
N GLN A 109 -5.90 -10.82 -7.82
CA GLN A 109 -7.16 -11.23 -8.42
C GLN A 109 -8.28 -10.27 -8.02
N ALA A 110 -9.21 -10.05 -8.94
CA ALA A 110 -10.42 -9.26 -8.71
C ALA A 110 -11.26 -9.91 -7.60
N GLN A 111 -11.66 -9.11 -6.63
CA GLN A 111 -12.66 -9.51 -5.65
C GLN A 111 -14.07 -9.49 -6.27
N THR A 112 -14.97 -10.29 -5.72
CA THR A 112 -16.37 -10.36 -6.18
C THR A 112 -17.12 -9.08 -5.85
N LEU A 113 -17.96 -8.64 -6.78
CA LEU A 113 -18.86 -7.52 -6.57
C LEU A 113 -20.10 -8.00 -5.80
N PRO A 114 -20.62 -7.21 -4.84
CA PRO A 114 -21.96 -7.45 -4.32
C PRO A 114 -22.99 -7.38 -5.45
N GLY A 115 -23.96 -8.29 -5.50
CA GLY A 115 -24.91 -8.38 -6.61
C GLY A 115 -25.64 -7.07 -6.93
N PHE A 116 -26.03 -6.30 -5.91
CA PHE A 116 -26.68 -5.00 -6.10
C PHE A 116 -25.77 -3.96 -6.78
N VAL A 117 -24.45 -4.02 -6.54
CA VAL A 117 -23.46 -3.15 -7.20
C VAL A 117 -23.28 -3.57 -8.65
N GLU A 118 -23.14 -4.87 -8.90
CA GLU A 118 -22.97 -5.41 -10.25
C GLU A 118 -24.18 -5.07 -11.13
N GLU A 119 -25.40 -5.24 -10.61
CA GLU A 119 -26.62 -4.87 -11.30
C GLU A 119 -26.69 -3.36 -11.60
N ALA A 120 -26.31 -2.52 -10.63
CA ALA A 120 -26.29 -1.07 -10.84
C ALA A 120 -25.27 -0.67 -11.91
N LEU A 121 -24.07 -1.26 -11.88
CA LEU A 121 -23.03 -1.01 -12.87
C LEU A 121 -23.43 -1.45 -14.27
N LYS A 122 -24.07 -2.63 -14.40
CA LYS A 122 -24.64 -3.13 -15.67
C LYS A 122 -25.72 -2.19 -16.21
N LYS A 123 -26.63 -1.71 -15.34
CA LYS A 123 -27.67 -0.75 -15.73
C LYS A 123 -27.09 0.58 -16.24
N THR A 124 -25.96 1.00 -15.69
CA THR A 124 -25.27 2.24 -16.09
C THR A 124 -24.21 2.06 -17.17
N ASP A 125 -24.00 0.84 -17.68
CA ASP A 125 -22.93 0.50 -18.65
C ASP A 125 -21.51 0.88 -18.18
N LYS A 126 -21.24 0.70 -16.87
CA LYS A 126 -19.97 1.10 -16.22
C LYS A 126 -19.12 -0.07 -15.74
N LEU A 127 -19.46 -1.30 -16.14
CA LEU A 127 -18.78 -2.49 -15.64
C LEU A 127 -17.28 -2.50 -15.99
N GLU A 128 -16.91 -1.98 -17.15
CA GLU A 128 -15.52 -1.92 -17.63
C GLU A 128 -14.76 -0.65 -17.19
N ASN A 129 -15.35 0.18 -16.33
CA ASN A 129 -14.72 1.42 -15.89
C ASN A 129 -13.40 1.12 -15.15
N PRO A 130 -12.28 1.80 -15.47
CA PRO A 130 -10.99 1.59 -14.78
C PRO A 130 -11.06 1.75 -13.26
N LYS A 131 -11.96 2.59 -12.76
CA LYS A 131 -12.19 2.78 -11.31
C LYS A 131 -12.88 1.56 -10.67
N VAL A 132 -13.73 0.85 -11.42
CA VAL A 132 -14.35 -0.41 -10.96
C VAL A 132 -13.29 -1.49 -10.83
N ILE A 133 -12.42 -1.62 -11.84
CA ILE A 133 -11.26 -2.52 -11.82
C ILE A 133 -10.39 -2.18 -10.61
N TYR A 134 -10.01 -0.92 -10.42
CA TYR A 134 -9.22 -0.52 -9.25
C TYR A 134 -9.87 -0.92 -7.91
N ILE A 135 -11.18 -0.73 -7.74
CA ILE A 135 -11.87 -1.09 -6.49
C ILE A 135 -11.88 -2.60 -6.27
N GLN A 136 -12.13 -3.40 -7.31
CA GLN A 136 -12.13 -4.86 -7.20
C GLN A 136 -10.77 -5.42 -6.77
N TYR A 137 -9.69 -4.77 -7.19
CA TYR A 137 -8.34 -5.18 -6.85
C TYR A 137 -7.83 -4.51 -5.57
N SER A 138 -8.47 -3.46 -5.03
CA SER A 138 -7.97 -2.75 -3.85
C SER A 138 -8.28 -3.46 -2.53
N ARG A 139 -7.29 -3.48 -1.60
CA ARG A 139 -7.52 -3.84 -0.18
C ARG A 139 -8.41 -2.86 0.57
N GLN A 140 -8.56 -1.63 0.06
CA GLN A 140 -9.35 -0.58 0.71
C GLN A 140 -10.83 -0.72 0.36
N HIS A 141 -11.44 -1.74 0.95
CA HIS A 141 -12.87 -1.93 1.13
C HIS A 141 -13.77 -1.76 -0.10
N ILE A 142 -14.23 -2.92 -0.57
CA ILE A 142 -15.53 -3.17 -1.21
C ILE A 142 -16.71 -2.63 -0.38
N GLU A 143 -16.52 -2.37 0.91
CA GLU A 143 -17.59 -1.89 1.81
C GLU A 143 -17.76 -0.36 1.86
N ASN A 144 -16.88 0.43 1.23
CA ASN A 144 -17.15 1.86 1.11
C ASN A 144 -18.21 2.09 0.02
N TYR A 145 -19.48 1.86 0.35
CA TYR A 145 -20.67 2.20 -0.45
C TYR A 145 -20.54 3.58 -1.13
N ARG A 146 -19.86 4.52 -0.46
CA ARG A 146 -19.53 5.85 -0.99
C ARG A 146 -18.75 5.80 -2.31
N ARG A 147 -17.71 4.96 -2.43
CA ARG A 147 -16.90 4.87 -3.66
C ARG A 147 -17.71 4.29 -4.83
N TRP A 148 -18.51 3.25 -4.57
CA TRP A 148 -19.42 2.68 -5.57
C TRP A 148 -20.48 3.69 -6.01
N ARG A 149 -21.08 4.40 -5.05
CA ARG A 149 -22.05 5.47 -5.29
C ARG A 149 -21.45 6.55 -6.19
N ASP A 150 -20.25 7.04 -5.90
CA ASP A 150 -19.66 8.13 -6.68
C ASP A 150 -19.38 7.73 -8.14
N ILE A 151 -19.08 6.44 -8.42
CA ILE A 151 -18.96 5.90 -9.79
C ILE A 151 -20.32 5.78 -10.48
N ILE A 152 -21.31 5.23 -9.77
CA ILE A 152 -22.67 5.03 -10.30
C ILE A 152 -23.32 6.39 -10.64
N TYR A 153 -23.13 7.41 -9.79
CA TYR A 153 -23.81 8.71 -9.87
C TYR A 153 -22.91 9.89 -10.31
N GLU A 154 -21.70 9.64 -10.84
CA GLU A 154 -20.82 10.64 -11.50
C GLU A 154 -20.35 11.84 -10.65
N ASP A 155 -20.07 11.65 -9.36
CA ASP A 155 -19.44 12.71 -8.54
C ASP A 155 -17.91 12.71 -8.73
N GLU A 156 -17.44 12.99 -9.95
CA GLU A 156 -16.01 12.91 -10.32
C GLU A 156 -15.10 13.87 -9.55
N LYS A 157 -15.65 14.99 -9.06
CA LYS A 157 -14.88 16.04 -8.37
C LYS A 157 -14.27 15.56 -7.06
N LYS A 158 -14.85 14.54 -6.40
CA LYS A 158 -14.37 14.02 -5.11
C LYS A 158 -13.34 12.89 -5.21
N TRP A 159 -13.27 12.19 -6.34
CA TRP A 159 -12.27 11.13 -6.53
C TRP A 159 -10.85 11.73 -6.59
N LYS A 160 -10.70 12.88 -7.27
CA LYS A 160 -9.45 13.65 -7.27
C LYS A 160 -9.06 14.12 -5.86
N SER A 161 -10.01 14.51 -5.02
CA SER A 161 -9.72 14.93 -3.63
C SER A 161 -9.52 13.77 -2.65
N SER A 162 -9.99 12.56 -2.95
CA SER A 162 -9.83 11.39 -2.06
C SER A 162 -8.53 10.62 -2.34
N LEU A 163 -7.91 10.84 -3.51
CA LEU A 163 -6.53 10.43 -3.80
C LEU A 163 -5.50 11.45 -3.31
N VAL A 164 -5.90 12.72 -3.19
CA VAL A 164 -5.14 13.74 -2.44
C VAL A 164 -5.48 13.55 -0.97
N TYR A 165 -4.88 12.54 -0.34
CA TYR A 165 -4.72 12.62 1.11
C TYR A 165 -3.92 13.90 1.37
N TYR A 166 -4.50 14.83 2.13
CA TYR A 166 -3.74 15.96 2.65
C TYR A 166 -2.54 15.37 3.41
N ILE A 167 -1.36 15.59 2.85
CA ILE A 167 -0.07 15.36 3.50
C ILE A 167 0.19 16.54 4.43
#